data_AF-A0A6N6TFV5-F1
#
_entry.id   AF-A0A6N6TFV5-F1
#
_cell.length_a   1.000
_cell.length_b   1.000
_cell.length_c   1.000
_cell.angle_alpha   90.00
_cell.angle_beta   90.00
_cell.angle_gamma   90.00
#
_symmetry.space_group_name_H-M   'P 1'
#
loop_
_entity.id
_entity.type
_entity.pdbx_description
1 polymer ?
#
loop_
_entity_poly.entity_id
_entity_poly.type
_entity_poly.pdbx_seq_one_letter_code
_entity_poly.pdbx_strand_id
1 'polypeptide(L)'
;MKRLFLTIFILLLAACANRPSDGNIERQVNERLLREGGSLYIVENFRKTNGFEPGQNVYVAEVEYDLVFQKSLADLALNLRDSKDPLLAGLDLVELGIKYGQFQAGERRHRTEKVTFHKTEQGWLLQNDR
;
A
#
# COMPACT_ATOMS: atom_id res chain seq x y z
N MET A 1 10.86 -26.28 -37.60
CA MET A 1 11.78 -25.29 -36.97
C MET A 1 11.24 -23.84 -36.95
N LYS A 2 9.90 -23.62 -36.97
CA LYS A 2 9.31 -22.26 -36.92
C LYS A 2 8.74 -21.87 -35.55
N ARG A 3 8.52 -22.86 -34.67
CA ARG A 3 7.94 -22.67 -33.33
C ARG A 3 8.96 -22.35 -32.23
N LEU A 4 10.24 -22.65 -32.45
CA LEU A 4 11.30 -22.40 -31.46
C LEU A 4 11.73 -20.92 -31.40
N PHE A 5 11.62 -20.20 -32.52
CA PHE A 5 11.96 -18.78 -32.60
C PHE A 5 10.95 -17.88 -31.87
N LEU A 6 9.71 -18.33 -31.70
CA LEU A 6 8.67 -17.54 -31.04
C LEU A 6 8.87 -17.47 -29.52
N THR A 7 9.44 -18.52 -28.91
CA THR A 7 9.62 -18.62 -27.46
C THR A 7 10.74 -17.71 -26.94
N ILE A 8 11.83 -17.53 -27.71
CA ILE A 8 12.98 -16.70 -27.35
C ILE A 8 12.64 -15.20 -27.35
N PHE A 9 11.71 -14.77 -28.20
CA PHE A 9 11.35 -13.35 -28.31
C PHE A 9 10.56 -12.84 -27.10
N ILE A 10 9.82 -13.71 -26.40
CA ILE A 10 9.02 -13.35 -25.22
C ILE A 10 9.91 -13.16 -23.98
N LEU A 11 11.04 -13.87 -23.88
CA LEU A 11 12.00 -13.74 -22.77
C LEU A 11 12.84 -12.45 -22.83
N LEU A 12 13.01 -11.85 -24.02
CA LEU A 12 13.79 -10.63 -24.20
C LEU A 12 13.03 -9.35 -23.77
N LEU A 13 11.70 -9.37 -23.65
CA LEU A 13 10.92 -8.22 -23.15
C LEU A 13 10.95 -8.08 -21.62
N ALA A 14 11.31 -9.13 -20.89
CA ALA A 14 11.36 -9.09 -19.42
C ALA A 14 12.61 -8.40 -18.87
N ALA A 15 13.64 -8.18 -19.70
CA ALA A 15 14.95 -7.71 -19.25
C ALA A 15 15.14 -6.17 -19.24
N CYS A 16 14.14 -5.39 -19.69
CA CYS A 16 14.23 -3.92 -19.76
C CYS A 16 13.20 -3.21 -18.86
N ALA A 17 12.79 -3.81 -17.75
CA ALA A 17 11.95 -3.11 -16.77
C ALA A 17 12.84 -2.24 -15.85
N ASN A 18 13.16 -1.02 -16.31
CA ASN A 18 13.89 -0.03 -15.51
C ASN A 18 13.02 0.63 -14.40
N ARG A 19 11.82 0.09 -14.17
CA ARG A 19 10.84 0.52 -13.17
C ARG A 19 10.05 -0.68 -12.63
N PRO A 20 9.46 -0.60 -11.43
CA PRO A 20 8.51 -1.61 -10.95
C PRO A 20 7.30 -1.69 -11.88
N SER A 21 6.74 -2.90 -12.00
CA SER A 21 5.45 -3.07 -12.67
C SER A 21 4.31 -2.53 -11.81
N ASP A 22 3.20 -2.12 -12.42
CA ASP A 22 2.07 -1.56 -11.68
C ASP A 22 1.50 -2.57 -10.66
N GLY A 23 1.45 -3.86 -11.00
CA GLY A 23 1.08 -4.92 -10.05
C GLY A 23 2.09 -5.12 -8.92
N ASN A 24 3.37 -4.86 -9.14
CA ASN A 24 4.37 -4.87 -8.07
C ASN A 24 4.22 -3.66 -7.13
N ILE A 25 3.86 -2.49 -7.67
CA ILE A 25 3.53 -1.29 -6.89
C ILE A 25 2.29 -1.54 -6.03
N GLU A 26 1.18 -1.94 -6.65
CA GLU A 26 -0.09 -2.20 -5.98
C GLU A 26 0.07 -3.19 -4.83
N ARG A 27 0.72 -4.33 -5.10
CA ARG A 27 0.95 -5.36 -4.09
C ARG A 27 1.72 -4.82 -2.89
N GLN A 28 2.85 -4.14 -3.10
CA GLN A 28 3.68 -3.66 -1.99
C GLN A 28 3.01 -2.52 -1.20
N VAL A 29 2.28 -1.63 -1.88
CA VAL A 29 1.53 -0.57 -1.20
C VAL A 29 0.38 -1.16 -0.39
N ASN A 30 -0.38 -2.11 -0.94
CA ASN A 30 -1.44 -2.80 -0.20
C ASN A 30 -0.89 -3.59 0.99
N GLU A 31 0.22 -4.31 0.82
CA GLU A 31 0.90 -5.01 1.91
C GLU A 31 1.34 -4.05 3.02
N ARG A 32 1.86 -2.85 2.68
CA ARG A 32 2.19 -1.82 3.67
C ARG A 32 0.93 -1.32 4.39
N LEU A 33 -0.11 -0.95 3.65
CA LEU A 33 -1.36 -0.43 4.20
C LEU A 33 -2.08 -1.46 5.10
N LEU A 34 -2.00 -2.75 4.77
CA LEU A 34 -2.52 -3.85 5.59
C LEU A 34 -1.73 -4.00 6.90
N ARG A 35 -0.40 -3.84 6.88
CA ARG A 35 0.41 -3.84 8.10
C ARG A 35 0.10 -2.65 9.01
N GLU A 36 -0.12 -1.47 8.42
CA GLU A 36 -0.44 -0.25 9.17
C GLU A 36 -1.88 -0.24 9.72
N GLY A 37 -2.85 -0.68 8.92
CA GLY A 37 -4.28 -0.59 9.25
C GLY A 37 -4.86 -1.85 9.87
N GLY A 38 -4.21 -3.00 9.71
CA GLY A 38 -4.75 -4.29 10.14
C GLY A 38 -6.16 -4.52 9.57
N SER A 39 -7.15 -4.61 10.47
CA SER A 39 -8.57 -4.80 10.13
C SER A 39 -9.40 -3.51 10.12
N LEU A 40 -8.75 -2.35 10.26
CA LEU A 40 -9.43 -1.05 10.36
C LEU A 40 -10.15 -0.67 9.07
N TYR A 41 -9.53 -0.92 7.93
CA TYR A 41 -10.06 -0.61 6.61
C TYR A 41 -9.63 -1.67 5.60
N ILE A 42 -10.30 -1.69 4.46
CA ILE A 42 -9.83 -2.34 3.24
C ILE A 42 -9.40 -1.28 2.23
N VAL A 43 -8.55 -1.68 1.28
CA VAL A 43 -8.13 -0.82 0.17
C VAL A 43 -8.95 -1.18 -1.06
N GLU A 44 -9.60 -0.18 -1.67
CA GLU A 44 -10.35 -0.30 -2.91
C GLU A 44 -9.83 0.70 -3.95
N ASN A 45 -10.20 0.49 -5.22
CA ASN A 45 -9.95 1.42 -6.33
C ASN A 45 -8.49 1.86 -6.49
N PHE A 46 -7.55 0.97 -6.14
CA PHE A 46 -6.12 1.27 -6.26
C PHE A 46 -5.75 1.53 -7.73
N ARG A 47 -5.08 2.66 -7.96
CA ARG A 47 -4.52 3.02 -9.27
C ARG A 47 -3.21 3.76 -9.09
N LYS A 48 -2.26 3.46 -9.98
CA LYS A 48 -1.10 4.32 -10.18
C LYS A 48 -1.47 5.40 -11.20
N THR A 49 -1.31 6.66 -10.82
CA THR A 49 -1.67 7.82 -11.65
C THR A 49 -0.47 8.36 -12.42
N ASN A 50 0.74 8.27 -11.87
CA ASN A 50 1.96 8.75 -12.50
C ASN A 50 3.22 8.06 -11.93
N GLY A 51 4.39 8.39 -12.46
CA GLY A 51 5.66 8.08 -11.80
C GLY A 51 6.89 8.57 -12.57
N PHE A 52 7.99 8.74 -11.86
CA PHE A 52 9.25 9.28 -12.40
C PHE A 52 10.48 8.62 -11.74
N GLU A 53 11.62 8.71 -12.41
CA GLU A 53 12.91 8.17 -11.95
C GLU A 53 13.83 9.32 -11.54
N PRO A 54 13.90 9.68 -10.23
CA PRO A 54 14.75 10.79 -9.79
C PRO A 54 16.25 10.46 -9.81
N GLY A 55 16.62 9.19 -9.92
CA GLY A 55 18.00 8.74 -9.93
C GLY A 55 18.13 7.29 -10.36
N GLN A 56 19.38 6.82 -10.51
CA GLN A 56 19.64 5.42 -10.80
C GLN A 56 19.09 4.55 -9.67
N ASN A 57 18.36 3.48 -10.04
CA ASN A 57 17.77 2.54 -9.10
C ASN A 57 16.70 3.12 -8.17
N VAL A 58 16.16 4.31 -8.46
CA VAL A 58 15.05 4.90 -7.70
C VAL A 58 13.87 5.18 -8.62
N TYR A 59 12.68 4.74 -8.20
CA TYR A 59 11.43 5.01 -8.90
C TYR A 59 10.40 5.58 -7.92
N VAL A 60 9.80 6.71 -8.24
CA VAL A 60 8.70 7.29 -7.45
C VAL A 60 7.42 7.09 -8.23
N ALA A 61 6.45 6.39 -7.63
CA ALA A 61 5.11 6.24 -8.19
C ALA A 61 4.13 7.16 -7.45
N GLU A 62 3.28 7.86 -8.21
CA GLU A 62 2.09 8.51 -7.67
C GLU A 62 0.94 7.51 -7.75
N VAL A 63 0.31 7.25 -6.61
CA VAL A 63 -0.78 6.30 -6.47
C VAL A 63 -1.98 6.95 -5.81
N GLU A 64 -3.15 6.46 -6.16
CA GLU A 64 -4.42 6.82 -5.54
C GLU A 64 -5.18 5.55 -5.17
N TYR A 65 -5.95 5.61 -4.10
CA TYR A 65 -6.79 4.52 -3.64
C TYR A 65 -7.83 5.02 -2.64
N ASP A 66 -8.79 4.17 -2.35
CA ASP A 66 -9.83 4.43 -1.38
C ASP A 66 -9.65 3.52 -0.16
N LEU A 67 -9.56 4.13 1.02
CA LEU A 67 -9.65 3.41 2.29
C LEU A 67 -11.12 3.29 2.69
N VAL A 68 -11.64 2.08 2.80
CA VAL A 68 -13.02 1.81 3.25
C VAL A 68 -12.98 1.26 4.67
N PHE A 69 -13.30 2.12 5.63
CA PHE A 69 -13.27 1.79 7.05
C PHE A 69 -14.29 0.70 7.38
N GLN A 70 -13.86 -0.35 8.04
CA GLN A 70 -14.71 -1.49 8.42
C GLN A 70 -15.35 -1.29 9.80
N LYS A 71 -14.78 -0.40 10.62
CA LYS A 71 -15.22 -0.09 11.98
C LYS A 71 -15.19 1.42 12.18
N SER A 72 -16.06 1.96 13.04
CA SER A 72 -15.95 3.35 13.47
C SER A 72 -14.99 3.50 14.66
N LEU A 73 -14.47 4.71 14.88
CA LEU A 73 -13.65 5.00 16.06
C LEU A 73 -14.45 4.77 17.36
N ALA A 74 -15.76 5.06 17.33
CA ALA A 74 -16.66 4.81 18.44
C ALA A 74 -16.83 3.30 18.73
N ASP A 75 -16.98 2.48 17.69
CA ASP A 75 -17.07 1.01 17.85
C ASP A 75 -15.79 0.46 18.48
N LEU A 76 -14.64 0.96 18.05
CA LEU A 76 -13.36 0.56 18.62
C LEU A 76 -13.23 0.99 20.09
N ALA A 77 -13.70 2.19 20.44
CA ALA A 77 -13.72 2.68 21.82
C ALA A 77 -14.62 1.84 22.75
N LEU A 78 -15.77 1.37 22.25
CA LEU A 78 -16.67 0.49 23.02
C LEU A 78 -16.01 -0.86 23.35
N ASN A 79 -15.21 -1.39 22.43
CA ASN A 79 -14.51 -2.67 22.60
C ASN A 79 -13.27 -2.59 23.51
N LEU A 80 -12.85 -1.40 23.95
CA LEU A 80 -11.72 -1.22 24.88
C LEU A 80 -11.91 -1.96 26.20
N ARG A 81 -13.15 -2.06 26.68
CA ARG A 81 -13.47 -2.67 27.97
C ARG A 81 -13.18 -4.17 27.99
N ASP A 82 -13.20 -4.80 26.82
CA ASP A 82 -12.91 -6.22 26.65
C ASP A 82 -11.43 -6.47 26.30
N SER A 83 -10.62 -5.41 26.20
CA SER A 83 -9.17 -5.50 25.96
C SER A 83 -8.44 -6.05 27.17
N LYS A 84 -7.44 -6.91 26.93
CA LYS A 84 -6.52 -7.39 27.97
C LYS A 84 -5.66 -6.27 28.56
N ASP A 85 -5.43 -5.20 27.79
CA ASP A 85 -4.73 -3.99 28.22
C ASP A 85 -5.50 -2.76 27.73
N PRO A 86 -6.41 -2.21 28.54
CA PRO A 86 -7.22 -1.05 28.17
C PRO A 86 -6.42 0.25 28.03
N LEU A 87 -5.29 0.38 28.73
CA LEU A 87 -4.45 1.58 28.65
C LEU A 87 -3.75 1.63 27.30
N LEU A 88 -3.09 0.53 26.91
CA LEU A 88 -2.44 0.44 25.60
C LEU A 88 -3.45 0.60 24.46
N ALA A 89 -4.57 -0.10 24.53
CA ALA A 89 -5.62 0.02 23.50
C ALA A 89 -6.22 1.43 23.43
N GLY A 90 -6.28 2.16 24.55
CA GLY A 90 -6.66 3.57 24.58
C GLY A 90 -5.67 4.46 23.84
N LEU A 91 -4.36 4.21 23.98
CA LEU A 91 -3.31 4.93 23.24
C LEU A 91 -3.40 4.67 21.73
N ASP A 92 -3.63 3.41 21.33
CA ASP A 92 -3.82 3.06 19.92
C ASP A 92 -4.99 3.83 19.31
N LEU A 93 -6.09 4.00 20.05
CA LEU A 93 -7.24 4.78 19.56
C LEU A 93 -6.95 6.27 19.45
N VAL A 94 -6.16 6.83 20.36
CA VAL A 94 -5.72 8.22 20.25
C VAL A 94 -4.84 8.39 19.01
N GLU A 95 -3.93 7.46 18.75
CA GLU A 95 -3.11 7.46 17.53
C GLU A 95 -3.98 7.39 16.26
N LEU A 96 -4.96 6.50 16.22
CA LEU A 96 -5.92 6.41 15.12
C LEU A 96 -6.70 7.72 14.93
N GLY A 97 -7.13 8.34 16.03
CA GLY A 97 -7.80 9.64 16.03
C GLY A 97 -6.90 10.78 15.54
N ILE A 98 -5.59 10.71 15.77
CA ILE A 98 -4.63 11.69 15.24
C ILE A 98 -4.38 11.45 13.74
N LYS A 99 -4.16 10.19 13.34
CA LYS A 99 -3.82 9.80 11.96
C LYS A 99 -4.99 9.98 10.99
N TYR A 100 -6.19 9.65 11.45
CA TYR A 100 -7.39 9.62 10.62
C TYR A 100 -8.46 10.63 11.10
N GLY A 101 -8.42 11.15 12.31
CA GLY A 101 -9.57 11.90 12.83
C GLY A 101 -10.76 10.97 13.11
N GLN A 102 -11.96 11.54 13.18
CA GLN A 102 -13.19 10.77 13.37
C GLN A 102 -13.52 10.01 12.08
N PHE A 103 -13.82 8.71 12.16
CA PHE A 103 -14.25 7.90 11.02
C PHE A 103 -15.40 6.97 11.39
N GLN A 104 -16.23 6.64 10.40
CA GLN A 104 -17.38 5.73 10.52
C GLN A 104 -17.17 4.43 9.74
N ALA A 105 -17.86 3.36 10.15
CA ALA A 105 -17.90 2.13 9.37
C ALA A 105 -18.59 2.39 8.02
N GLY A 106 -18.00 1.88 6.95
CA GLY A 106 -18.39 2.14 5.55
C GLY A 106 -17.91 3.47 4.98
N GLU A 107 -17.28 4.33 5.79
CA GLU A 107 -16.73 5.58 5.29
C GLU A 107 -15.60 5.30 4.29
N ARG A 108 -15.70 5.95 3.13
CA ARG A 108 -14.69 5.89 2.08
C ARG A 108 -13.83 7.14 2.13
N ARG A 109 -12.51 6.95 2.15
CA ARG A 109 -11.54 8.05 2.07
C ARG A 109 -10.59 7.87 0.92
N HIS A 110 -10.71 8.80 -0.02
CA HIS A 110 -9.77 8.91 -1.10
C HIS A 110 -8.40 9.37 -0.58
N ARG A 111 -7.34 8.71 -1.04
CA ARG A 111 -5.95 9.03 -0.75
C ARG A 111 -5.17 9.11 -2.03
N THR A 112 -4.23 10.05 -2.05
CA THR A 112 -3.21 10.16 -3.08
C THR A 112 -1.87 10.32 -2.39
N GLU A 113 -0.88 9.54 -2.79
CA GLU A 113 0.46 9.61 -2.20
C GLU A 113 1.57 9.29 -3.21
N LYS A 114 2.79 9.67 -2.84
CA LYS A 114 4.02 9.31 -3.55
C LYS A 114 4.70 8.19 -2.79
N VAL A 115 5.00 7.10 -3.49
CA VAL A 115 5.71 5.95 -2.93
C VAL A 115 7.02 5.74 -3.67
N THR A 116 8.10 5.57 -2.91
CA THR A 116 9.45 5.43 -3.45
C THR A 116 9.85 3.96 -3.48
N PHE A 117 10.40 3.50 -4.59
CA PHE A 117 10.94 2.17 -4.78
C PHE A 117 12.44 2.25 -5.05
N HIS A 118 13.19 1.33 -4.45
CA HIS A 118 14.60 1.13 -4.74
C HIS A 118 14.82 -0.19 -5.46
N LYS A 119 15.66 -0.18 -6.50
CA LYS A 119 16.06 -1.39 -7.20
C LYS A 119 17.10 -2.13 -6.36
N THR A 120 16.81 -3.39 -6.08
CA THR A 120 17.70 -4.31 -5.35
C THR A 120 17.96 -5.56 -6.18
N GLU A 121 18.83 -6.44 -5.70
CA GLU A 121 19.04 -7.77 -6.31
C GLU A 121 17.76 -8.63 -6.31
N GLN A 122 16.84 -8.38 -5.37
CA GLN A 122 15.54 -9.05 -5.27
C GLN A 122 14.44 -8.36 -6.12
N GLY A 123 14.82 -7.33 -6.90
CA GLY A 123 13.90 -6.51 -7.68
C GLY A 123 13.58 -5.17 -7.01
N TRP A 124 12.50 -4.53 -7.45
CA TRP A 124 12.06 -3.24 -6.91
C TRP A 124 11.34 -3.43 -5.58
N LEU A 125 11.82 -2.76 -4.54
CA LEU A 125 11.24 -2.81 -3.20
C LEU A 125 10.75 -1.43 -2.76
N LEU A 126 9.55 -1.39 -2.17
CA LEU A 126 8.99 -0.20 -1.57
C LEU A 126 9.88 0.25 -0.40
N GLN A 127 10.29 1.51 -0.43
CA GLN A 127 10.91 2.15 0.72
C GLN A 127 9.85 2.33 1.79
N ASN A 128 10.04 1.67 2.94
CA ASN A 128 9.24 2.00 4.11
C ASN A 128 9.75 3.34 4.64
N ASP A 129 8.92 4.38 4.57
CA ASP A 129 9.15 5.58 5.37
C ASP A 129 9.04 5.16 6.84
N ARG A 130 10.15 5.27 7.56
CA ARG A 130 10.21 5.07 9.02
C ARG A 130 9.78 6.34 9.73
#